data_AF-A0A8X8Y243-F1
#
_entry.id   AF-A0A8X8Y243-F1
#
_cell.length_a   1.000
_cell.length_b   1.000
_cell.length_c   1.000
_cell.angle_alpha   90.00
_cell.angle_beta   90.00
_cell.angle_gamma   90.00
#
_symmetry.space_group_name_H-M   'P 1'
#
loop_
_entity.id
_entity.type
_entity.pdbx_description
1 polymer ?
#
loop_
_entity_poly.entity_id
_entity_poly.type
_entity_poly.pdbx_seq_one_letter_code
_entity_poly.pdbx_strand_id
1 'polypeptide(L)'
;MFDKMSERDFIMIMAYVQSERLDEAVRCYLELRRSDCGYNEYSFAGVLTVCVKLKALWLLKQLHCQVFVLGFLTNVVLSSSVMDVYAKCGEMGDGRRLFDEMKWRDVLA
;
A
#
# COMPACT_ATOMS: atom_id res chain seq x y z
N MET A 1 0.89 -26.21 0.41
CA MET A 1 0.98 -25.16 -0.62
C MET A 1 0.24 -23.92 -0.12
N PHE A 2 0.69 -23.35 1.00
CA PHE A 2 0.11 -22.17 1.67
C PHE A 2 1.18 -21.48 2.53
N ASP A 3 2.42 -21.39 2.03
CA ASP A 3 3.53 -20.99 2.89
C ASP A 3 4.52 -20.09 2.15
N LYS A 4 4.06 -18.89 1.80
CA LYS A 4 4.90 -17.77 1.36
C LYS A 4 4.14 -16.46 1.46
N MET A 5 3.80 -16.13 2.70
CA MET A 5 3.47 -14.82 3.30
C MET A 5 2.88 -15.16 4.66
N SER A 6 3.55 -14.79 5.74
CA SER A 6 3.02 -15.11 7.07
C SER A 6 1.81 -14.22 7.31
N GLU A 7 0.61 -14.79 7.41
CA GLU A 7 -0.60 -14.15 7.95
C GLU A 7 -0.27 -13.27 9.18
N ARG A 8 0.76 -13.68 9.92
CA ARG A 8 1.40 -13.00 11.03
C ARG A 8 1.90 -11.58 10.75
N ASP A 9 2.49 -11.27 9.60
CA ASP A 9 3.04 -9.94 9.32
C ASP A 9 1.92 -8.91 9.09
N PHE A 10 0.87 -9.33 8.38
CA PHE A 10 -0.36 -8.54 8.25
C PHE A 10 -1.03 -8.34 9.61
N ILE A 11 -1.19 -9.43 10.39
CA ILE A 11 -1.75 -9.36 11.74
C ILE A 11 -0.91 -8.42 12.63
N MET A 12 0.42 -8.43 12.52
CA MET A 12 1.29 -7.52 13.28
C MET A 12 1.12 -6.06 12.87
N ILE A 13 1.11 -5.74 11.57
CA ILE A 13 0.86 -4.37 11.10
C ILE A 13 -0.50 -3.88 11.62
N MET A 14 -1.54 -4.70 11.50
CA MET A 14 -2.89 -4.34 11.97
C MET A 14 -2.98 -4.21 13.49
N ALA A 15 -2.30 -5.08 14.25
CA ALA A 15 -2.24 -4.99 15.71
C ALA A 15 -1.55 -3.71 16.17
N TYR A 16 -0.46 -3.32 15.51
CA TYR A 16 0.22 -2.04 15.78
C TYR A 16 -0.67 -0.84 15.41
N VAL A 17 -1.38 -0.90 14.28
CA VAL A 17 -2.37 0.12 13.88
C VAL A 17 -3.52 0.28 14.88
N GLN A 18 -4.01 -0.83 15.43
CA GLN A 18 -5.06 -0.83 16.46
C GLN A 18 -4.55 -0.29 17.79
N SER A 19 -3.29 -0.56 18.12
CA SER A 19 -2.64 -0.09 19.34
C SER A 19 -2.04 1.32 19.23
N GLU A 20 -2.30 2.05 18.13
CA GLU A 20 -1.72 3.37 17.81
C GLU A 20 -0.18 3.43 17.76
N ARG A 21 0.47 2.28 17.59
CA ARG A 21 1.92 2.11 17.50
C ARG A 21 2.38 2.22 16.04
N LEU A 22 2.19 3.41 15.49
CA LEU A 22 2.28 3.63 14.05
C LEU A 22 3.71 3.53 13.52
N ASP A 23 4.73 3.88 14.33
CA ASP A 23 6.15 3.72 13.96
C ASP A 23 6.54 2.25 13.82
N GLU A 24 6.02 1.39 14.70
CA GLU A 24 6.22 -0.06 14.62
C GLU A 24 5.49 -0.67 13.42
N ALA A 25 4.28 -0.19 13.10
CA ALA A 25 3.58 -0.59 11.90
C ALA A 25 4.38 -0.26 10.62
N VAL A 26 4.96 0.95 10.56
CA VAL A 26 5.82 1.36 9.44
C VAL A 26 7.10 0.53 9.38
N ARG A 27 7.75 0.26 10.52
CA ARG A 27 8.96 -0.58 10.57
C ARG A 27 8.69 -1.99 10.07
N CYS A 28 7.59 -2.59 10.52
CA CYS A 28 7.16 -3.92 10.09
C CYS A 28 6.88 -3.96 8.58
N TYR A 29 6.26 -2.91 8.02
CA TYR A 29 6.09 -2.79 6.56
C TYR A 29 7.43 -2.68 5.80
N LEU A 30 8.38 -1.90 6.32
CA LEU A 30 9.70 -1.78 5.69
C LEU A 30 10.51 -3.08 5.74
N GLU A 31 10.30 -3.90 6.78
CA GLU A 31 10.86 -5.25 6.88
C GLU A 31 10.19 -6.21 5.90
N LEU A 32 8.85 -6.19 5.80
CA LEU A 32 8.10 -6.94 4.79
C LEU A 32 8.62 -6.60 3.39
N ARG A 33 8.92 -5.33 3.13
CA ARG A 33 9.47 -4.91 1.83
C ARG A 33 10.83 -5.49 1.49
N ARG A 34 11.63 -5.81 2.51
CA ARG A 34 12.97 -6.42 2.35
C ARG A 34 12.94 -7.94 2.35
N SER A 35 11.81 -8.54 2.72
CA SER A 35 11.65 -9.99 2.73
C SER A 35 11.39 -10.52 1.32
N ASP A 36 11.84 -11.74 1.03
CA ASP A 36 11.51 -12.47 -0.21
C ASP A 36 10.04 -12.98 -0.23
N CYS A 37 9.25 -12.61 0.78
CA CYS A 37 7.82 -12.85 0.79
C CYS A 37 7.18 -11.97 -0.27
N GLY A 38 6.42 -12.57 -1.18
CA GLY A 38 5.64 -11.82 -2.17
C GLY A 38 4.68 -10.84 -1.48
N TYR A 39 4.16 -9.87 -2.24
CA TYR A 39 3.05 -9.04 -1.77
C TYR A 39 1.72 -9.66 -2.18
N ASN A 40 0.68 -9.41 -1.40
CA ASN A 40 -0.70 -9.64 -1.80
C ASN A 40 -1.54 -8.39 -1.50
N GLU A 41 -2.76 -8.38 -2.03
CA GLU A 41 -3.73 -7.30 -1.84
C GLU A 41 -4.03 -6.98 -0.36
N TYR A 42 -4.03 -7.97 0.52
CA TYR A 42 -4.30 -7.80 1.95
C TYR A 42 -3.17 -7.04 2.67
N SER A 43 -1.91 -7.29 2.32
CA SER A 43 -0.77 -6.55 2.87
C SER A 43 -0.85 -5.06 2.56
N PHE A 44 -1.29 -4.69 1.35
CA PHE A 44 -1.44 -3.29 0.99
C PHE A 44 -2.58 -2.61 1.75
N ALA A 45 -3.68 -3.31 2.02
CA ALA A 45 -4.83 -2.76 2.77
C ALA A 45 -4.44 -2.31 4.20
N GLY A 46 -3.61 -3.10 4.90
CA GLY A 46 -3.13 -2.73 6.24
C GLY A 46 -2.27 -1.47 6.23
N VAL A 47 -1.38 -1.34 5.24
CA VAL A 47 -0.48 -0.20 5.10
C VAL A 47 -1.22 1.05 4.62
N LEU A 48 -2.23 0.90 3.77
CA LEU A 48 -3.14 1.99 3.39
C LEU A 48 -3.85 2.56 4.64
N THR A 49 -4.24 1.71 5.59
CA THR A 49 -4.82 2.16 6.86
C THR A 49 -3.82 2.99 7.68
N VAL A 50 -2.55 2.56 7.74
CA VAL A 50 -1.46 3.35 8.37
C VAL A 50 -1.33 4.72 7.69
N CYS A 51 -1.35 4.76 6.35
CA CYS A 51 -1.21 5.99 5.58
C CYS A 51 -2.32 7.01 5.91
N VAL A 52 -3.57 6.55 6.02
CA VAL A 52 -4.70 7.41 6.42
C VAL A 52 -4.51 7.93 7.83
N LYS A 53 -4.24 7.05 8.81
CA LYS A 53 -4.12 7.44 10.22
C LYS A 53 -2.99 8.43 10.47
N LEU A 54 -1.83 8.22 9.82
CA LEU A 54 -0.67 9.11 9.94
C LEU A 54 -0.70 10.32 9.02
N LYS A 55 -1.66 10.39 8.07
CA LYS A 55 -1.59 11.30 6.91
C LYS A 55 -0.22 11.26 6.22
N ALA A 56 0.40 10.06 6.18
CA ALA A 56 1.76 9.86 5.68
C ALA A 56 1.79 9.77 4.15
N LEU A 57 1.74 10.91 3.48
CA LEU A 57 1.73 11.00 2.01
C LEU A 57 2.97 10.37 1.36
N TRP A 58 4.13 10.49 2.00
CA TRP A 58 5.37 9.88 1.51
C TRP A 58 5.26 8.34 1.45
N LEU A 59 4.58 7.75 2.43
CA LEU A 59 4.36 6.30 2.51
C LEU A 59 3.32 5.86 1.48
N LEU A 60 2.24 6.64 1.32
CA LEU A 60 1.22 6.42 0.30
C LEU A 60 1.82 6.46 -1.12
N LYS A 61 2.70 7.42 -1.42
CA LYS A 61 3.39 7.53 -2.71
C LYS A 61 4.30 6.32 -2.95
N GLN A 62 5.05 5.87 -1.95
CA GLN A 62 5.88 4.66 -2.07
C GLN A 62 5.03 3.41 -2.30
N LEU A 63 3.94 3.25 -1.53
CA LEU A 63 3.03 2.12 -1.68
C LEU A 63 2.37 2.12 -3.07
N HIS A 64 1.91 3.28 -3.56
CA HIS A 64 1.32 3.41 -4.89
C HIS A 64 2.31 2.93 -5.98
N CYS A 65 3.58 3.39 -5.92
CA CYS A 65 4.62 2.92 -6.85
C CYS A 65 4.85 1.40 -6.75
N GLN A 66 4.86 0.83 -5.53
CA GLN A 66 5.02 -0.62 -5.36
C GLN A 66 3.84 -1.40 -5.95
N VAL A 67 2.61 -0.96 -5.70
CA VAL A 67 1.39 -1.55 -6.28
C VAL A 67 1.44 -1.52 -7.81
N PHE A 68 1.96 -0.44 -8.40
CA PHE A 68 2.16 -0.33 -9.85
C PHE A 68 3.21 -1.31 -10.37
N VAL A 69 4.43 -1.28 -9.83
CA VAL A 69 5.56 -2.11 -10.29
C VAL A 69 5.26 -3.61 -10.17
N LEU A 70 4.46 -3.99 -9.18
CA LEU A 70 4.05 -5.38 -8.96
C LEU A 70 2.80 -5.79 -9.76
N GLY A 71 2.24 -4.90 -10.58
CA GLY A 71 1.09 -5.17 -11.46
C GLY A 71 -0.28 -5.18 -10.76
N PHE A 72 -0.34 -4.81 -9.48
CA PHE A 72 -1.57 -4.84 -8.69
C PHE A 72 -2.51 -3.65 -8.95
N LEU A 73 -2.09 -2.63 -9.73
CA LEU A 73 -2.99 -1.53 -10.11
C LEU A 73 -4.17 -1.97 -11.00
N THR A 74 -4.10 -3.14 -11.62
CA THR A 74 -5.21 -3.74 -12.36
C THR A 74 -6.33 -4.25 -11.44
N ASN A 75 -6.01 -4.51 -10.16
CA ASN A 75 -7.01 -4.85 -9.16
C ASN A 75 -7.81 -3.60 -8.79
N VAL A 76 -9.04 -3.52 -9.31
CA VAL A 76 -9.95 -2.37 -9.13
C VAL A 76 -10.20 -2.04 -7.66
N VAL A 77 -10.27 -3.05 -6.78
CA VAL A 77 -10.50 -2.85 -5.35
C VAL A 77 -9.30 -2.14 -4.73
N LEU A 78 -8.09 -2.62 -5.03
CA LEU A 78 -6.87 -2.04 -4.48
C LEU A 78 -6.60 -0.65 -5.07
N SER A 79 -6.76 -0.47 -6.38
CA SER A 79 -6.57 0.83 -7.02
C SER A 79 -7.54 1.88 -6.49
N SER A 80 -8.81 1.49 -6.28
CA SER A 80 -9.82 2.38 -5.69
C SER A 80 -9.49 2.72 -4.23
N SER A 81 -8.96 1.75 -3.47
CA SER A 81 -8.52 1.97 -2.09
C SER A 81 -7.35 2.95 -2.02
N VAL A 82 -6.36 2.83 -2.91
CA VAL A 82 -5.24 3.80 -3.00
C VAL A 82 -5.79 5.21 -3.25
N MET A 83 -6.71 5.36 -4.21
CA MET A 83 -7.34 6.64 -4.54
C MET A 83 -8.17 7.24 -3.40
N ASP A 84 -8.92 6.41 -2.67
CA ASP A 84 -9.66 6.82 -1.48
C ASP A 84 -8.72 7.33 -0.38
N VAL A 85 -7.56 6.68 -0.19
CA VAL A 85 -6.54 7.16 0.76
C VAL A 85 -5.94 8.50 0.32
N TYR A 86 -5.66 8.71 -0.96
CA TYR A 86 -5.25 10.03 -1.46
C TYR A 86 -6.29 11.11 -1.14
N ALA A 87 -7.58 10.82 -1.35
CA ALA A 87 -8.65 11.75 -1.00
C ALA A 87 -8.72 12.05 0.50
N LYS A 88 -8.61 11.03 1.36
CA LYS A 88 -8.59 11.16 2.82
C LYS A 88 -7.36 11.93 3.34
N CYS A 89 -6.25 11.88 2.63
CA CYS A 89 -5.06 12.67 2.92
C CYS A 89 -5.09 14.08 2.30
N GLY A 90 -6.14 14.46 1.55
CA GLY A 90 -6.28 15.79 0.93
C GLY A 90 -5.61 15.94 -0.43
N GLU A 91 -5.07 14.86 -1.00
CA GLU A 91 -4.20 14.86 -2.17
C GLU A 91 -4.83 14.12 -3.36
N MET A 92 -6.15 14.18 -3.52
CA MET A 92 -6.87 13.45 -4.58
C MET A 92 -6.38 13.81 -5.99
N GLY A 93 -6.04 15.09 -6.22
CA GLY A 93 -5.51 15.56 -7.51
C GLY A 93 -4.17 14.91 -7.86
N ASP A 94 -3.26 14.88 -6.88
CA ASP A 94 -1.94 14.23 -6.97
C ASP A 94 -2.08 12.72 -7.22
N GLY A 95 -3.00 12.06 -6.48
CA GLY A 95 -3.29 10.65 -6.66
C GLY A 95 -3.80 10.32 -8.06
N ARG A 96 -4.73 11.13 -8.58
CA ARG A 96 -5.29 10.95 -9.93
C ARG A 96 -4.22 11.15 -11.00
N ARG A 97 -3.40 12.20 -10.88
CA ARG A 97 -2.32 12.47 -11.84
C ARG A 97 -1.35 11.30 -11.93
N LEU A 98 -0.89 10.79 -10.77
CA LEU A 98 0.01 9.64 -10.71
C LEU A 98 -0.63 8.37 -11.30
N PHE A 99 -1.90 8.12 -10.99
CA PHE A 99 -2.62 6.96 -11.51
C PHE A 99 -2.77 7.00 -13.04
N ASP A 100 -3.09 8.18 -13.58
CA ASP A 100 -3.21 8.39 -15.03
C ASP A 100 -1.83 8.25 -15.70
N GLU A 101 -0.77 8.89 -15.19
CA GLU A 101 0.61 8.76 -15.69
C GLU A 101 1.09 7.30 -15.74
N MET A 102 0.72 6.48 -14.75
CA MET A 102 1.08 5.06 -14.68
C MET A 102 0.33 4.22 -15.73
N LYS A 103 -0.95 4.49 -16.00
CA LYS A 103 -1.71 3.81 -17.06
C LYS A 103 -1.10 4.01 -18.45
N TRP A 104 -0.58 5.21 -18.74
CA TRP A 104 0.03 5.49 -20.04
C TRP A 104 1.34 4.74 -20.28
N ARG A 105 2.05 4.33 -19.22
CA ARG A 105 3.30 3.55 -19.34
C ARG A 105 3.07 2.07 -19.66
N ASP A 106 1.93 1.50 -19.28
CA ASP A 106 1.57 0.11 -19.62
C ASP A 106 1.13 -0.08 -21.08
N VAL A 107 0.80 1.01 -21.79
CA VAL A 107 0.32 0.95 -23.19
C VAL A 107 1.47 1.04 -24.21
N LEU A 108 2.68 1.40 -23.78
CA LEU A 108 3.88 1.41 -24.63
C LEU A 108 4.65 0.10 -24.43
N ALA A 109 4.14 -0.98 -25.01
CA ALA A 109 4.83 -2.26 -25.18
C ALA A 109 4.90 -2.62 -26.67
#